data_AF-A0A0D5NMA6-F1
#
_entry.id   AF-A0A0D5NMA6-F1
#
_cell.length_a   1.000
_cell.length_b   1.000
_cell.length_c   1.000
_cell.angle_alpha   90.00
_cell.angle_beta   90.00
_cell.angle_gamma   90.00
#
_symmetry.space_group_name_H-M   'P 1'
#
loop_
_entity.id
_entity.type
_entity.pdbx_description
1 polymer ?
#
loop_
_entity_poly.entity_id
_entity_poly.type
_entity_poly.pdbx_seq_one_letter_code
_entity_poly.pdbx_strand_id
1 'polypeptide(L)'
;MKPEDQEKDKNVQIFVNARPKTVEKKKLSYREVVELAFGSFDPNPSVVYTVTYSKGINDAKGSLVDGKDVMVHIGMVFHVTKTDKS
;
A
#
# COMPACT_ATOMS: atom_id res chain seq x y z
N MET A 1 30.85 1.73 -9.82
CA MET A 1 29.44 1.95 -10.24
C MET A 1 28.63 0.81 -9.65
N LYS A 2 27.55 1.12 -8.92
CA LYS A 2 26.67 0.13 -8.32
C LYS A 2 26.05 -0.68 -9.47
N PRO A 3 26.02 -2.02 -9.45
CA PRO A 3 25.29 -2.76 -10.45
C PRO A 3 23.81 -2.35 -10.33
N GLU A 4 23.26 -1.86 -11.43
CA GLU A 4 21.83 -1.67 -11.65
C GLU A 4 21.10 -2.96 -11.29
N ASP A 5 20.22 -2.87 -10.30
CA ASP A 5 19.27 -3.89 -9.90
C ASP A 5 18.44 -4.34 -11.12
N GLN A 6 18.86 -5.43 -11.75
CA GLN A 6 17.98 -6.28 -12.52
C GLN A 6 16.95 -6.90 -11.56
N GLU A 7 15.73 -6.36 -11.50
CA GLU A 7 14.59 -7.17 -11.06
C GLU A 7 13.33 -6.89 -11.88
N LYS A 8 13.42 -7.32 -13.14
CA LYS A 8 12.36 -7.85 -14.00
C LYS A 8 10.91 -7.60 -13.52
N ASP A 9 10.30 -6.56 -14.07
CA ASP A 9 8.94 -6.55 -14.63
C ASP A 9 7.91 -7.41 -13.87
N LYS A 10 7.63 -7.06 -12.63
CA LYS A 10 6.51 -7.61 -11.85
C LYS A 10 5.56 -6.49 -11.43
N ASN A 11 5.23 -5.65 -12.40
CA ASN A 11 4.21 -4.62 -12.27
C ASN A 11 2.89 -5.31 -11.89
N VAL A 12 2.40 -5.07 -10.68
CA VAL A 12 1.08 -5.53 -10.25
C VAL A 12 0.14 -4.34 -10.21
N GLN A 13 -1.04 -4.53 -10.81
CA GLN A 13 -2.10 -3.53 -10.78
C GLN A 13 -2.95 -3.77 -9.54
N ILE A 14 -2.94 -2.79 -8.63
CA ILE A 14 -3.76 -2.76 -7.42
C ILE A 14 -4.72 -1.58 -7.48
N PHE A 15 -5.70 -1.55 -6.58
CA PHE A 15 -6.64 -0.45 -6.45
C PHE A 15 -6.47 0.17 -5.07
N VAL A 16 -6.13 1.44 -4.98
CA VAL A 16 -5.98 2.16 -3.71
C VAL A 16 -7.08 3.22 -3.62
N ASN A 17 -7.97 3.11 -2.65
CA ASN A 17 -9.14 3.97 -2.47
C ASN A 17 -9.94 4.14 -3.78
N ALA A 18 -10.25 3.01 -4.42
CA ALA A 18 -10.90 2.90 -5.74
C ALA A 18 -10.11 3.47 -6.93
N ARG A 19 -8.84 3.90 -6.75
CA ARG A 19 -7.98 4.36 -7.85
C ARG A 19 -7.02 3.25 -8.29
N PRO A 20 -6.97 2.91 -9.59
CA PRO A 20 -5.99 1.95 -10.09
C PRO A 20 -4.56 2.51 -9.95
N LYS A 21 -3.66 1.68 -9.42
CA LYS A 21 -2.24 1.99 -9.22
C LYS A 21 -1.41 0.80 -9.68
N THR A 22 -0.39 1.07 -10.47
CA THR A 22 0.58 0.06 -10.89
C THR A 22 1.80 0.18 -10.01
N VAL A 23 2.16 -0.90 -9.31
CA VAL A 23 3.34 -0.94 -8.45
C VAL A 23 4.30 -2.01 -8.95
N GLU A 24 5.57 -1.68 -9.03
CA GLU A 24 6.63 -2.58 -9.51
C GLU A 24 7.05 -3.58 -8.42
N LYS A 25 6.77 -3.23 -7.17
CA LYS A 25 7.06 -4.05 -5.99
C LYS A 25 5.92 -4.99 -5.68
N LYS A 26 6.24 -6.25 -5.41
CA LYS A 26 5.30 -7.26 -4.87
C LYS A 26 4.97 -7.08 -3.39
N LYS A 27 5.59 -6.11 -2.72
CA LYS A 27 5.44 -5.87 -1.29
C LYS A 27 5.31 -4.37 -1.06
N LEU A 28 4.26 -3.97 -0.36
CA LEU A 28 4.03 -2.57 0.02
C LEU A 28 4.06 -2.42 1.53
N SER A 29 4.78 -1.41 1.97
CA SER A 29 4.82 -1.00 3.39
C SER A 29 3.65 -0.09 3.70
N TYR A 30 3.23 -0.01 4.96
CA TYR A 30 2.18 0.91 5.41
C TYR A 30 2.33 2.34 4.86
N ARG A 31 3.55 2.91 4.98
CA ARG A 31 3.84 4.27 4.48
C ARG A 31 3.65 4.38 2.97
N GLU A 32 4.18 3.41 2.20
CA GLU A 32 4.04 3.41 0.74
C GLU A 32 2.57 3.35 0.31
N VAL A 33 1.73 2.56 0.99
CA VAL A 33 0.28 2.51 0.66
C VAL A 33 -0.40 3.85 0.94
N VAL A 34 -0.03 4.52 2.04
CA VAL A 34 -0.55 5.86 2.37
C VAL A 34 -0.11 6.89 1.32
N GLU A 35 1.16 6.88 0.93
CA GLU A 35 1.68 7.75 -0.13
C GLU A 35 1.02 7.47 -1.49
N LEU A 36 0.69 6.22 -1.80
CA LEU A 36 -0.05 5.89 -3.04
C LEU A 36 -1.49 6.41 -3.02
N ALA A 37 -2.11 6.47 -1.83
CA ALA A 37 -3.48 6.94 -1.63
C ALA A 37 -3.59 8.47 -1.64
N PHE A 38 -2.73 9.16 -0.87
CA PHE A 38 -2.80 10.60 -0.64
C PHE A 38 -1.73 11.41 -1.39
N GLY A 39 -0.71 10.75 -1.95
CA GLY A 39 0.46 11.39 -2.57
C GLY A 39 1.52 11.82 -1.57
N SER A 40 1.21 11.84 -0.28
CA SER A 40 2.12 12.22 0.80
C SER A 40 1.71 11.55 2.11
N PHE A 41 2.68 11.26 2.96
CA PHE A 41 2.46 10.73 4.30
C PHE A 41 2.65 11.85 5.32
N ASP A 42 1.59 12.23 6.05
CA ASP A 42 1.73 13.13 7.21
C ASP A 42 2.24 12.31 8.43
N PRO A 43 3.46 12.56 8.95
CA PRO A 43 3.98 11.83 10.13
C PRO A 43 3.40 12.35 11.46
N ASN A 44 2.29 13.09 11.43
CA ASN A 44 1.73 13.73 12.61
C ASN A 44 1.14 12.66 13.56
N PRO A 45 1.53 12.60 14.84
CA PRO A 45 0.98 11.63 15.80
C PRO A 45 -0.52 11.79 16.06
N SER A 46 -1.12 12.95 15.78
CA SER A 46 -2.57 13.16 15.85
C SER A 46 -3.34 12.52 14.68
N VAL A 47 -2.62 12.14 13.62
CA VAL A 47 -3.18 11.55 12.41
C VAL A 47 -2.91 10.04 12.40
N VAL A 48 -3.98 9.26 12.44
CA VAL A 48 -3.92 7.80 12.36
C VAL A 48 -4.35 7.38 10.96
N TYR A 49 -3.46 6.72 10.20
CA TYR A 49 -3.89 6.08 8.96
C TYR A 49 -4.31 4.64 9.23
N THR A 50 -5.50 4.32 8.78
CA THR A 50 -6.00 2.95 8.77
C THR A 50 -5.88 2.44 7.36
N VAL A 51 -4.89 1.60 7.10
CA VAL A 51 -4.75 0.89 5.82
C VAL A 51 -5.42 -0.47 5.98
N THR A 52 -6.39 -0.77 5.13
CA THR A 52 -6.99 -2.09 5.03
C THR A 52 -6.86 -2.62 3.62
N TYR A 53 -6.87 -3.92 3.48
CA TYR A 53 -6.84 -4.58 2.19
C TYR A 53 -7.91 -5.67 2.13
N SER A 54 -8.39 -5.89 0.91
CA SER A 54 -9.39 -6.89 0.57
C SER A 54 -9.05 -7.49 -0.80
N LYS A 55 -9.61 -8.67 -1.09
CA LYS A 55 -9.21 -9.49 -2.25
C LYS A 55 -7.70 -9.81 -2.26
N GLY A 56 -7.15 -10.10 -1.09
CA GLY A 56 -5.81 -10.65 -0.97
C GLY A 56 -5.73 -12.09 -1.48
N ILE A 57 -4.58 -12.72 -1.31
CA ILE A 57 -4.37 -14.14 -1.67
C ILE A 57 -5.41 -14.99 -0.93
N ASN A 58 -6.22 -15.78 -1.66
CA ASN A 58 -7.37 -16.53 -1.12
C ASN A 58 -8.49 -15.66 -0.50
N ASP A 59 -8.82 -14.52 -1.11
CA ASP A 59 -9.83 -13.58 -0.60
C ASP A 59 -9.52 -13.07 0.81
N ALA A 60 -8.24 -13.07 1.19
CA ALA A 60 -7.80 -12.55 2.47
C ALA A 60 -8.16 -11.06 2.61
N LYS A 61 -8.67 -10.73 3.79
CA LYS A 61 -8.96 -9.36 4.21
C LYS A 61 -8.24 -9.08 5.52
N GLY A 62 -7.68 -7.89 5.64
CA GLY A 62 -6.88 -7.54 6.80
C GLY A 62 -6.57 -6.05 6.86
N SER A 63 -5.80 -5.69 7.87
CA SER A 63 -5.31 -4.34 8.09
C SER A 63 -3.79 -4.31 8.11
N LEU A 64 -3.24 -3.26 7.52
CA LEU A 64 -1.83 -2.95 7.51
C LEU A 64 -1.60 -1.79 8.47
N VAL A 65 -0.71 -2.00 9.43
CA VAL A 65 -0.35 -1.02 10.46
C VAL A 65 1.08 -0.54 10.26
N ASP A 66 1.46 0.53 10.94
CA ASP A 66 2.83 1.05 10.86
C ASP A 66 3.86 -0.03 11.24
N GLY A 67 5.00 -0.01 10.56
CA GLY A 67 6.05 -1.03 10.71
C GLY A 67 5.73 -2.39 10.09
N LYS A 68 4.52 -2.59 9.55
CA LYS A 68 4.17 -3.80 8.77
C LYS A 68 4.16 -3.55 7.27
N ASP A 69 4.25 -4.66 6.58
CA ASP A 69 4.27 -4.77 5.14
C ASP A 69 3.35 -5.91 4.69
N VAL A 70 2.88 -5.84 3.44
CA VAL A 70 1.96 -6.81 2.86
C VAL A 70 2.35 -7.14 1.44
N MET A 71 2.21 -8.42 1.07
CA MET A 71 2.39 -8.85 -0.30
C MET A 71 1.18 -8.42 -1.14
N VAL A 72 1.46 -7.75 -2.25
CA VAL A 72 0.46 -7.25 -3.18
C VAL A 72 0.34 -8.14 -4.39
N HIS A 73 -0.90 -8.34 -4.83
CA HIS A 73 -1.24 -9.16 -5.99
C HIS A 73 -2.17 -8.38 -6.92
N ILE A 74 -2.21 -8.79 -8.19
CA ILE A 74 -3.05 -8.16 -9.21
C ILE A 74 -4.52 -8.24 -8.79
N GLY A 75 -5.22 -7.10 -8.84
CA GLY A 75 -6.64 -7.00 -8.48
C GLY A 75 -6.91 -6.78 -6.99
N MET A 76 -5.87 -6.69 -6.17
CA MET A 76 -5.99 -6.42 -4.74
C MET A 76 -6.46 -4.99 -4.49
N VAL A 77 -7.33 -4.80 -3.50
CA VAL A 77 -7.94 -3.51 -3.19
C VAL A 77 -7.50 -3.05 -1.80
N PHE A 78 -6.85 -1.91 -1.76
CA PHE A 78 -6.43 -1.19 -0.57
C PHE A 78 -7.40 -0.05 -0.29
N HIS A 79 -7.82 0.06 0.95
CA HIS A 79 -8.58 1.20 1.45
C HIS A 79 -7.72 1.89 2.50
N VAL A 80 -7.45 3.17 2.29
CA VAL A 80 -6.70 3.98 3.26
C VAL A 80 -7.62 5.07 3.79
N THR A 81 -7.79 5.09 5.10
CA THR A 81 -8.56 6.12 5.80
C THR A 81 -7.62 6.93 6.67
N LYS A 82 -7.69 8.25 6.55
CA LYS A 82 -6.97 9.17 7.42
C LYS A 82 -7.92 9.63 8.52
N THR A 83 -7.62 9.28 9.76
CA THR A 83 -8.37 9.69 10.94
C THR A 83 -7.58 10.76 11.68
N ASP A 84 -8.10 11.97 11.74
CA ASP A 84 -7.59 13.03 12.61
C ASP A 84 -8.38 12.98 13.92
N LYS A 85 -7.69 12.83 15.06
CA LYS A 85 -8.30 13.07 16.36
C LYS A 85 -8.31 14.59 16.58
N SER A 86 -9.38 15.24 16.15
CA SER A 86 -9.72 16.62 16.55
C SER A 86 -10.24 16.69 17.99
#